data_AF-A0A9Q3C597-F1
#
_entry.id   AF-A0A9Q3C597-F1
#
_cell.length_a   1.000
_cell.length_b   1.000
_cell.length_c   1.000
_cell.angle_alpha   90.00
_cell.angle_beta   90.00
_cell.angle_gamma   90.00
#
_symmetry.space_group_name_H-M   'P 1'
#
loop_
_entity.id
_entity.type
_entity.pdbx_description
1 polymer ?
#
loop_
_entity_poly.entity_id
_entity_poly.type
_entity_poly.pdbx_seq_one_letter_code
_entity_poly.pdbx_strand_id
1 'polypeptide(L)'
;MKELHGRRSWPWWKSQIIQKYRNGTWIWKKTISFENDKYSVDKDPYEWCFRQSKRLKDIDPQMNIQMRNHKLLILIPGELEHAVKCRCNQSCTLDDIAKTLQDVSKGTNIGKYSQFRSSSFKEKQPFRVDSKDNPKEKMAELTKKRDTCHNCGSTDHYAKNCPKAKKEVYSI
;
A
#
# COMPACT_ATOMS: atom_id res chain seq x y z
N MET A 1 16.72 28.32 -35.78
CA MET A 1 16.12 26.96 -35.92
C MET A 1 14.84 26.89 -36.78
N LYS A 2 14.15 28.01 -37.08
CA LYS A 2 12.97 28.00 -37.99
C LYS A 2 13.31 28.08 -39.49
N GLU A 3 14.52 28.50 -39.85
CA GLU A 3 14.87 28.86 -41.24
C GLU A 3 15.52 27.72 -42.06
N LEU A 4 16.02 26.65 -41.43
CA LEU A 4 16.67 25.53 -42.13
C LEU A 4 15.71 24.37 -42.48
N HIS A 5 14.49 24.40 -41.95
CA HIS A 5 13.47 23.38 -42.19
C HIS A 5 12.17 24.10 -42.53
N GLY A 6 11.98 24.44 -43.82
CA GLY A 6 10.76 25.09 -44.33
C GLY A 6 9.47 24.45 -43.79
N ARG A 7 8.37 25.21 -43.73
CA ARG A 7 7.11 24.94 -42.98
C ARG A 7 6.78 23.44 -42.77
N ARG A 8 7.44 22.80 -41.80
CA ARG A 8 7.11 21.42 -41.42
C ARG A 8 5.92 21.43 -40.48
N SER A 9 5.08 20.40 -40.60
CA SER A 9 3.89 20.26 -39.78
C SER A 9 4.25 20.06 -38.31
N TRP A 10 3.40 20.53 -37.40
CA TRP A 10 3.58 20.39 -35.95
C TRP A 10 3.85 18.94 -35.49
N PRO A 11 3.20 17.89 -36.04
CA PRO A 11 3.51 16.50 -35.68
C PRO A 11 4.97 16.12 -35.92
N TRP A 12 5.58 16.61 -37.00
CA TRP A 12 6.99 16.35 -37.30
C TRP A 12 7.91 17.01 -36.27
N TRP A 13 7.65 18.27 -35.94
CA TRP A 13 8.41 18.99 -34.89
C TRP A 13 8.27 18.31 -33.53
N LYS A 14 7.07 17.86 -33.19
CA LYS A 14 6.82 17.10 -31.97
C LYS A 14 7.67 15.82 -31.93
N SER A 15 7.74 15.07 -33.03
CA SER A 15 8.59 13.87 -33.13
C SER A 15 10.08 14.18 -32.99
N GLN A 16 10.57 15.27 -33.59
CA GLN A 16 11.97 15.68 -33.46
C GLN A 16 12.33 16.15 -32.05
N ILE A 17 11.43 16.90 -31.41
CA ILE A 17 11.59 17.31 -30.01
C ILE A 17 11.62 16.08 -29.10
N ILE A 18 10.70 15.13 -29.31
CA ILE A 18 10.70 13.87 -28.58
C ILE A 18 12.03 13.13 -28.83
N GLN A 19 12.46 12.96 -30.08
CA GLN A 19 13.70 12.26 -30.39
C GLN A 19 14.94 12.90 -29.73
N LYS A 20 15.01 14.24 -29.68
CA LYS A 20 16.15 14.97 -29.12
C LYS A 20 16.14 15.05 -27.59
N TYR A 21 14.96 15.19 -26.98
CA TYR A 21 14.82 15.49 -25.54
C TYR A 21 14.24 14.33 -24.72
N ARG A 22 13.70 13.27 -25.34
CA ARG A 22 13.31 12.01 -24.67
C ARG A 22 14.55 11.16 -24.42
N ASN A 23 15.46 11.70 -23.62
CA ASN A 23 16.61 10.94 -23.12
C ASN A 23 16.19 10.00 -21.99
N GLY A 24 17.00 8.98 -21.71
CA GLY A 24 16.71 7.97 -20.67
C GLY A 24 16.46 8.59 -19.29
N THR A 25 17.13 9.70 -18.97
CA THR A 25 16.92 10.46 -17.73
C THR A 25 15.53 11.09 -17.63
N TRP A 26 15.00 11.64 -18.74
CA TRP A 26 13.64 12.19 -18.78
C TRP A 26 12.59 11.08 -18.62
N ILE A 27 12.79 9.94 -19.29
CA ILE A 27 11.93 8.77 -19.13
C ILE A 27 11.94 8.31 -17.68
N TRP A 28 13.12 8.16 -17.08
CA TRP A 28 13.29 7.77 -15.68
C TRP A 28 12.59 8.74 -14.71
N LYS A 29 12.76 10.05 -14.89
CA LYS A 29 12.05 11.07 -14.08
C LYS A 29 10.53 10.96 -14.21
N LYS A 30 10.03 10.71 -15.42
CA LYS A 30 8.60 10.49 -15.66
C LYS A 30 8.10 9.20 -14.98
N THR A 31 8.86 8.12 -15.07
CA THR A 31 8.56 6.84 -14.40
C THR A 31 8.52 7.00 -12.88
N ILE A 32 9.50 7.67 -12.28
CA ILE A 32 9.50 7.96 -10.83
C ILE A 32 8.31 8.82 -10.43
N SER A 33 7.99 9.84 -11.23
CA SER A 33 6.83 10.70 -10.95
C SER A 33 5.51 9.92 -11.03
N PHE A 34 5.45 8.88 -11.87
CA PHE A 34 4.33 7.96 -11.95
C PHE A 34 4.27 7.05 -10.71
N GLU A 35 5.38 6.39 -10.37
CA GLU A 35 5.48 5.44 -9.25
C GLU A 35 5.24 6.08 -7.87
N ASN A 36 5.65 7.33 -7.68
CA ASN A 36 5.48 8.04 -6.41
C ASN A 36 4.07 8.61 -6.21
N ASP A 37 3.28 8.87 -7.26
CA ASP A 37 1.95 9.48 -7.15
C ASP A 37 0.87 8.42 -6.92
N LYS A 38 0.99 7.71 -5.80
CA LYS A 38 0.01 6.74 -5.32
C LYS A 38 -1.36 7.41 -5.11
N TYR A 39 -2.41 6.63 -5.34
CA TYR A 39 -3.77 7.09 -5.11
C TYR A 39 -4.05 7.26 -3.61
N SER A 40 -4.74 8.35 -3.25
CA SER A 40 -5.29 8.58 -1.89
C SER A 40 -6.80 8.73 -2.01
N VAL A 41 -7.52 8.27 -0.98
CA VAL A 41 -9.00 8.36 -0.89
C VAL A 41 -9.49 9.82 -0.94
N ASP A 42 -8.65 10.77 -0.53
CA ASP A 42 -8.96 12.21 -0.52
C ASP A 42 -8.92 12.88 -1.90
N LYS A 43 -8.28 12.23 -2.90
CA LYS A 43 -8.14 12.78 -4.26
C LYS A 43 -9.36 12.41 -5.11
N ASP A 44 -9.70 13.25 -6.08
CA ASP A 44 -10.72 12.91 -7.06
C ASP A 44 -10.25 11.72 -7.95
N PRO A 45 -11.03 10.63 -8.04
CA PRO A 45 -10.68 9.45 -8.83
C PRO A 45 -10.46 9.73 -10.31
N TYR A 46 -11.30 10.58 -10.91
CA TYR A 46 -11.25 10.86 -12.35
C TYR A 46 -10.02 11.71 -12.69
N GLU A 47 -9.77 12.76 -11.91
CA GLU A 47 -8.60 13.61 -12.10
C GLU A 47 -7.31 12.82 -11.94
N TRP A 48 -7.22 11.96 -10.93
CA TRP A 48 -6.04 11.13 -10.70
C TRP A 48 -5.84 10.12 -11.84
N CYS A 49 -6.89 9.39 -12.26
CA CYS A 49 -6.82 8.45 -13.38
C CYS A 49 -6.40 9.14 -14.69
N PHE A 50 -6.96 10.32 -14.98
CA PHE A 50 -6.60 11.11 -16.16
C PHE A 50 -5.12 11.54 -16.11
N ARG A 51 -4.65 12.03 -14.97
CA ARG A 51 -3.26 12.45 -14.76
C ARG A 51 -2.28 11.29 -14.98
N GLN A 52 -2.55 10.12 -14.40
CA GLN A 52 -1.72 8.93 -14.59
C GLN A 52 -1.74 8.44 -16.04
N SER A 53 -2.90 8.47 -16.70
CA SER A 53 -3.03 8.10 -18.11
C SER A 53 -2.20 8.99 -19.03
N LYS A 54 -2.12 10.29 -18.73
CA LYS A 54 -1.26 11.24 -19.46
C LYS A 54 0.23 10.92 -19.25
N ARG A 55 0.64 10.64 -18.02
CA ARG A 55 2.04 10.24 -17.72
C ARG A 55 2.42 8.94 -18.43
N LEU A 56 1.53 7.96 -18.48
CA LEU A 56 1.77 6.72 -19.23
C LEU A 56 1.86 6.96 -20.74
N LYS A 57 1.04 7.87 -21.31
CA LYS A 57 1.20 8.30 -22.73
C LYS A 57 2.55 8.96 -22.99
N ASP A 58 3.09 9.72 -22.05
CA ASP A 58 4.40 10.36 -22.18
C ASP A 58 5.55 9.34 -22.10
N ILE A 59 5.42 8.33 -21.23
CA ILE A 59 6.44 7.29 -21.01
C ILE A 59 6.45 6.30 -22.17
N ASP A 60 5.29 5.74 -22.52
CA ASP A 60 5.14 4.78 -23.60
C ASP A 60 3.79 4.95 -24.31
N PRO A 61 3.77 5.68 -25.44
CA PRO A 61 2.58 5.88 -26.24
C PRO A 61 1.97 4.60 -26.82
N GLN A 62 2.75 3.52 -26.97
CA GLN A 62 2.30 2.29 -27.64
C GLN A 62 1.80 1.21 -26.67
N MET A 63 1.71 1.51 -25.37
CA MET A 63 1.15 0.57 -24.40
C MET A 63 -0.32 0.23 -24.68
N ASN A 64 -0.61 -1.08 -24.69
CA ASN A 64 -1.97 -1.62 -24.71
C ASN A 64 -2.81 -1.08 -23.53
N ILE A 65 -4.11 -0.94 -23.75
CA ILE A 65 -5.05 -0.47 -22.72
C ILE A 65 -4.98 -1.33 -21.44
N GLN A 66 -4.84 -2.65 -21.60
CA GLN A 66 -4.71 -3.58 -20.48
C GLN A 66 -3.44 -3.34 -19.66
N MET A 67 -2.31 -3.08 -20.33
CA MET A 67 -1.04 -2.81 -19.66
C MET A 67 -1.07 -1.46 -18.94
N ARG A 68 -1.69 -0.46 -19.56
CA ARG A 68 -1.94 0.85 -18.93
C ARG A 68 -2.78 0.69 -17.66
N ASN A 69 -3.85 -0.10 -17.73
CA ASN A 69 -4.71 -0.38 -16.57
C ASN A 69 -3.94 -1.12 -15.48
N HIS A 70 -3.17 -2.15 -15.84
CA HIS A 70 -2.37 -2.89 -14.88
C HIS A 70 -1.37 -1.98 -14.14
N LYS A 71 -0.66 -1.10 -14.87
CA LYS A 71 0.24 -0.12 -14.25
C LYS A 71 -0.50 0.85 -13.34
N LEU A 72 -1.69 1.28 -13.72
CA LEU A 72 -2.50 2.21 -12.92
C LEU A 72 -3.01 1.53 -11.63
N LEU A 73 -3.44 0.27 -11.70
CA LEU A 73 -3.90 -0.50 -10.55
C LEU A 73 -2.78 -0.72 -9.53
N ILE A 74 -1.52 -0.92 -9.94
CA ILE A 74 -0.37 -1.04 -9.04
C ILE A 74 -0.18 0.21 -8.15
N LEU A 75 -0.61 1.40 -8.60
CA LEU A 75 -0.50 2.63 -7.81
C LEU A 75 -1.63 2.81 -6.80
N ILE A 76 -2.65 1.95 -6.83
CA ILE A 76 -3.74 1.95 -5.88
C ILE A 76 -3.30 1.14 -4.65
N PRO A 77 -3.52 1.63 -3.41
CA PRO A 77 -3.07 0.92 -2.23
C PRO A 77 -3.95 -0.30 -1.90
N GLY A 78 -3.33 -1.49 -1.87
CA GLY A 78 -3.77 -2.69 -1.14
C GLY A 78 -5.24 -3.08 -1.31
N GLU A 79 -6.04 -2.93 -0.25
CA GLU A 79 -7.46 -3.34 -0.23
C GLU A 79 -8.29 -2.63 -1.30
N LEU A 80 -7.95 -1.38 -1.64
CA LEU A 80 -8.63 -0.64 -2.68
C LEU A 80 -8.27 -1.18 -4.08
N GLU A 81 -7.02 -1.58 -4.29
CA GLU A 81 -6.58 -2.25 -5.53
C GLU A 81 -7.35 -3.56 -5.73
N HIS A 82 -7.42 -4.40 -4.70
CA HIS A 82 -8.14 -5.67 -4.76
C HIS A 82 -9.63 -5.45 -5.04
N ALA A 83 -10.24 -4.51 -4.32
CA ALA A 83 -11.65 -4.15 -4.51
C ALA A 83 -11.97 -3.67 -5.93
N VAL A 84 -11.08 -2.87 -6.54
CA VAL A 84 -11.24 -2.39 -7.92
C VAL A 84 -10.99 -3.51 -8.92
N LYS A 85 -9.96 -4.33 -8.72
CA LYS A 85 -9.65 -5.49 -9.57
C LYS A 85 -10.79 -6.50 -9.63
N CYS A 86 -11.43 -6.80 -8.50
CA CYS A 86 -12.57 -7.72 -8.48
C CYS A 86 -13.80 -7.20 -9.23
N ARG A 87 -13.90 -5.87 -9.43
CA ARG A 87 -15.02 -5.21 -10.11
C ARG A 87 -14.71 -4.85 -11.57
N CYS A 88 -13.43 -4.81 -11.96
CA CYS A 88 -12.98 -4.45 -13.29
C CYS A 88 -12.37 -5.65 -14.04
N ASN A 89 -12.90 -5.95 -15.22
CA ASN A 89 -12.29 -6.91 -16.14
C ASN A 89 -11.02 -6.33 -16.80
N GLN A 90 -10.17 -7.20 -17.36
CA GLN A 90 -8.89 -6.79 -17.98
C GLN A 90 -9.03 -5.80 -19.15
N SER A 91 -10.23 -5.68 -19.74
CA SER A 91 -10.57 -4.75 -20.83
C SER A 91 -11.24 -3.44 -20.39
N CYS A 92 -11.39 -3.18 -19.09
CA CYS A 92 -12.08 -1.98 -18.60
C CYS A 92 -11.45 -0.68 -19.12
N THR A 93 -12.28 0.34 -19.36
CA THR A 93 -11.79 1.66 -19.74
C THR A 93 -11.32 2.43 -18.51
N LEU A 94 -10.60 3.54 -18.72
CA LEU A 94 -10.15 4.41 -17.63
C LEU A 94 -11.34 4.98 -16.84
N ASP A 95 -12.45 5.24 -17.52
CA ASP A 95 -13.68 5.73 -16.91
C ASP A 95 -14.35 4.67 -16.03
N ASP A 96 -14.31 3.41 -16.43
CA ASP A 96 -14.80 2.30 -15.60
C ASP A 96 -13.97 2.15 -14.33
N ILE A 97 -12.64 2.29 -14.43
CA ILE A 97 -11.75 2.26 -13.26
C ILE A 97 -12.00 3.46 -12.35
N ALA A 98 -12.18 4.66 -12.90
CA ALA A 98 -12.48 5.85 -12.10
C ALA A 98 -13.85 5.76 -11.40
N LYS A 99 -14.87 5.25 -12.10
CA LYS A 99 -16.20 5.03 -11.54
C LYS A 99 -16.17 4.03 -10.39
N THR A 100 -15.53 2.88 -10.59
CA THR A 100 -15.40 1.87 -9.54
C THR A 100 -14.56 2.36 -8.36
N LEU A 101 -13.51 3.15 -8.58
CA LEU A 101 -12.77 3.83 -7.52
C LEU A 101 -13.65 4.79 -6.72
N GLN A 102 -14.50 5.56 -7.40
CA GLN A 102 -15.44 6.46 -6.76
C GLN A 102 -16.47 5.70 -5.91
N ASP A 103 -17.02 4.61 -6.46
CA ASP A 103 -18.03 3.78 -5.80
C ASP A 103 -17.44 3.09 -4.55
N VAL A 104 -16.23 2.54 -4.65
CA VAL A 104 -15.56 1.88 -3.52
C VAL A 104 -15.14 2.91 -2.46
N SER A 105 -14.61 4.08 -2.86
CA SER A 105 -14.23 5.15 -1.93
C SER A 105 -15.43 5.70 -1.13
N LYS A 106 -16.59 5.88 -1.79
CA LYS A 106 -17.81 6.39 -1.14
C LYS A 106 -18.57 5.31 -0.38
N GLY A 107 -18.59 4.08 -0.90
CA GLY A 107 -19.37 2.97 -0.35
C GLY A 107 -18.64 2.16 0.72
N THR A 108 -17.31 2.26 0.82
CA THR A 108 -16.53 1.49 1.79
C THR A 108 -15.52 2.39 2.51
N ASN A 109 -15.36 2.23 3.83
CA ASN A 109 -14.32 2.95 4.60
C ASN A 109 -12.89 2.40 4.34
N ILE A 110 -12.68 1.71 3.22
CA ILE A 110 -11.41 1.12 2.79
C ILE A 110 -10.43 2.26 2.45
N GLY A 111 -9.21 2.16 2.97
CA GLY A 111 -8.15 3.17 2.75
C GLY A 111 -8.10 4.31 3.76
N LYS A 112 -9.19 4.63 4.48
CA LYS A 112 -9.19 5.65 5.55
C LYS A 112 -8.39 5.23 6.79
N TYR A 113 -8.36 3.92 7.08
CA TYR A 113 -7.65 3.34 8.23
C TYR A 113 -6.19 2.95 7.92
N SER A 114 -5.80 2.85 6.65
CA SER A 114 -4.47 2.40 6.24
C SER A 114 -3.36 3.40 6.61
N GLN A 115 -3.68 4.71 6.63
CA GLN A 115 -2.75 5.78 7.02
C GLN A 115 -2.30 5.69 8.49
N PHE A 116 -3.06 5.02 9.37
CA PHE A 116 -2.73 4.88 10.80
C PHE A 116 -1.94 3.61 11.14
N ARG A 117 -1.76 2.66 10.20
CA ARG A 117 -1.07 1.39 10.48
C ARG A 117 0.43 1.41 10.19
N SER A 118 0.96 2.50 9.63
CA SER A 118 2.37 2.60 9.24
C SER A 118 3.34 2.88 10.40
N SER A 119 2.87 3.00 11.65
CA SER A 119 3.73 3.29 12.81
C SER A 119 3.95 2.11 13.76
N SER A 120 3.61 0.88 13.39
CA SER A 120 3.80 -0.27 14.30
C SER A 120 4.25 -1.56 13.60
N PHE A 121 5.33 -1.46 12.83
CA PHE A 121 6.31 -2.54 12.76
C PHE A 121 7.56 -2.05 13.50
N LYS A 122 7.63 -2.32 14.82
CA LYS A 122 8.92 -2.31 15.51
C LYS A 122 9.74 -3.42 14.88
N GLU A 123 10.61 -3.02 13.97
CA GLU A 123 11.75 -3.79 13.49
C GLU A 123 12.45 -4.39 14.72
N LYS A 124 12.38 -5.71 14.87
CA LYS A 124 13.05 -6.40 15.97
C LYS A 124 14.55 -6.31 15.70
N GLN A 125 15.20 -5.36 16.39
CA GLN A 125 16.65 -5.28 16.48
C GLN A 125 17.21 -6.64 16.95
N PRO A 126 18.31 -7.14 16.37
CA PRO A 126 18.90 -8.41 16.74
C PRO A 126 19.42 -8.35 18.19
N PHE A 127 19.06 -9.39 18.95
CA PHE A 127 19.39 -9.57 20.36
C PHE A 127 20.92 -9.67 20.52
N ARG A 128 21.56 -8.62 21.03
CA ARG A 128 22.90 -8.74 21.62
C ARG A 128 22.74 -9.12 23.08
N VAL A 129 23.27 -10.29 23.41
CA VAL A 129 23.40 -10.76 24.79
C VAL A 129 24.60 -10.06 25.37
N ASP A 130 24.40 -9.23 26.41
CA ASP A 130 25.46 -8.95 27.36
C ASP A 130 24.87 -8.74 28.75
N SER A 131 25.59 -9.31 29.70
CA SER A 131 25.19 -9.52 31.08
C SER A 131 25.34 -8.26 31.95
N LYS A 132 24.66 -8.33 33.10
CA LYS A 132 24.96 -7.70 34.40
C LYS A 132 24.31 -6.36 34.78
N ASP A 133 23.73 -6.45 35.99
CA ASP A 133 23.49 -5.44 37.02
C ASP A 133 22.09 -4.75 37.13
N ASN A 134 21.52 -5.00 38.33
CA ASN A 134 20.35 -4.44 39.05
C ASN A 134 20.61 -2.94 39.41
N PRO A 135 19.71 -2.08 39.97
CA PRO A 135 18.33 -2.27 40.46
C PRO A 135 17.30 -1.11 40.22
N LYS A 136 16.01 -1.49 40.39
CA LYS A 136 14.91 -0.75 41.05
C LYS A 136 14.37 0.59 40.51
N GLU A 137 13.02 0.60 40.47
CA GLU A 137 12.11 1.73 40.72
C GLU A 137 11.86 2.74 39.59
N LYS A 138 10.81 2.48 38.79
CA LYS A 138 9.69 3.42 38.51
C LYS A 138 8.83 2.92 37.35
N MET A 139 7.90 2.00 37.63
CA MET A 139 6.67 1.82 36.84
C MET A 139 5.76 0.83 37.56
N ALA A 140 5.46 1.16 38.82
CA ALA A 140 4.52 0.45 39.65
C ALA A 140 3.11 1.00 39.47
N GLU A 141 2.59 1.11 38.23
CA GLU A 141 1.20 1.55 38.05
C GLU A 141 0.62 1.23 36.67
N LEU A 142 0.52 -0.05 36.27
CA LEU A 142 -0.46 -0.47 35.21
C LEU A 142 -0.69 -1.98 35.01
N THR A 143 -0.10 -2.89 35.80
CA THR A 143 -0.38 -4.33 35.68
C THR A 143 -0.48 -5.03 37.03
N LYS A 144 -1.63 -4.92 37.69
CA LYS A 144 -2.03 -5.84 38.79
C LYS A 144 -3.35 -6.51 38.43
N LYS A 145 -3.32 -7.43 37.47
CA LYS A 145 -4.23 -8.58 37.50
C LYS A 145 -3.43 -9.68 38.18
N ARG A 146 -3.75 -9.97 39.45
CA ARG A 146 -3.14 -11.11 40.15
C ARG A 146 -3.62 -12.36 39.42
N ASP A 147 -2.67 -13.15 38.93
CA ASP A 147 -2.91 -14.42 38.24
C ASP A 147 -3.47 -15.45 39.21
N THR A 148 -4.79 -15.46 39.37
CA THR A 148 -5.49 -16.56 40.04
C THR A 148 -5.49 -17.78 39.11
N CYS A 149 -5.17 -18.95 39.64
CA CYS A 149 -5.31 -20.22 38.95
C CYS A 149 -6.74 -20.38 38.40
N HIS A 150 -6.90 -20.37 37.08
CA HIS A 150 -8.21 -20.54 36.45
C HIS A 150 -8.84 -21.93 36.65
N ASN A 151 -8.09 -22.90 37.19
CA ASN A 151 -8.58 -24.25 37.42
C ASN A 151 -9.10 -24.47 38.86
N CYS A 152 -8.61 -23.73 39.86
CA CYS A 152 -9.08 -23.87 41.25
C CYS A 152 -9.36 -22.54 41.99
N GLY A 153 -9.10 -21.40 41.35
CA GLY A 153 -9.28 -20.06 41.92
C GLY A 153 -8.18 -19.61 42.89
N SER A 154 -7.21 -20.46 43.22
CA SER A 154 -6.12 -20.09 44.15
C SER A 154 -5.11 -19.13 43.53
N THR A 155 -4.56 -18.21 44.33
CA THR A 155 -3.47 -17.30 43.93
C THR A 155 -2.07 -17.90 44.14
N ASP A 156 -1.98 -19.10 44.74
CA ASP A 156 -0.71 -19.73 45.12
C ASP A 156 0.07 -20.32 43.93
N HIS A 157 -0.63 -20.59 42.82
CA HIS A 157 -0.03 -21.19 41.62
C HIS A 157 -0.76 -20.76 40.35
N TYR A 158 -0.13 -20.97 39.20
CA TYR A 158 -0.74 -20.78 37.88
C TYR A 158 -1.48 -22.04 37.42
N ALA A 159 -2.47 -21.90 36.54
CA ALA A 159 -3.32 -23.01 36.06
C ALA A 159 -2.54 -24.23 35.52
N LYS A 160 -1.36 -24.00 34.93
CA LYS A 160 -0.46 -25.05 34.41
C LYS A 160 0.12 -25.96 35.50
N ASN A 161 0.29 -25.44 36.71
CA ASN A 161 0.85 -26.17 37.85
C ASN A 161 -0.23 -26.47 38.91
N CYS A 162 -1.51 -26.48 38.50
CA CYS A 162 -2.61 -26.72 39.43
C CYS A 162 -2.64 -28.20 39.85
N PRO A 163 -2.54 -28.51 41.16
CA PRO A 163 -2.61 -29.89 41.66
C PRO A 163 -3.98 -30.54 41.43
N LYS A 164 -5.02 -29.74 41.12
CA LYS A 164 -6.38 -30.20 40.78
C LYS A 164 -6.65 -30.20 39.26
N ALA A 165 -5.63 -30.38 38.43
CA ALA A 165 -5.81 -30.52 36.97
C ALA A 165 -6.82 -31.64 36.65
N LYS A 166 -7.95 -31.30 36.00
CA LYS A 166 -8.89 -32.30 35.50
C LYS A 166 -8.18 -33.11 34.41
N LYS A 167 -7.85 -34.37 34.69
CA LYS A 167 -7.43 -35.32 33.66
C LYS A 167 -8.68 -35.74 32.89
N GLU A 168 -8.79 -35.35 31.63
CA GLU A 168 -9.73 -36.00 30.72
C GLU A 168 -9.26 -37.45 30.55
N VAL A 169 -10.05 -38.39 31.06
CA VAL A 169 -9.86 -39.81 30.81
C VAL A 169 -10.45 -40.07 29.42
N TYR A 170 -9.60 -40.35 28.44
CA TYR A 170 -10.03 -41.00 27.21
C TYR A 170 -10.43 -42.43 27.59
N SER A 171 -11.73 -42.70 27.69
CA SER A 171 -12.25 -44.07 27.67
C SER A 171 -12.14 -44.61 26.24
N ILE A 172 -11.31 -45.63 26.05
CA ILE A 172 -11.37 -46.54 24.91
C ILE A 172 -12.48 -47.55 25.17
#